data_AF-A0A959XJG8-F1
#
_entry.id   AF-A0A959XJG8-F1
#
_cell.length_a   1.000
_cell.length_b   1.000
_cell.length_c   1.000
_cell.angle_alpha   90.00
_cell.angle_beta   90.00
_cell.angle_gamma   90.00
#
_symmetry.space_group_name_H-M   'P 1'
#
loop_
_entity.id
_entity.type
_entity.pdbx_description
1 polymer ?
#
loop_
_entity_poly.entity_id
_entity_poly.type
_entity_poly.pdbx_seq_one_letter_code
_entity_poly.pdbx_strand_id
1 'polypeptide(L)' 'MRIAYLVFNLDGMGGTSRSAVTQANALAGDHDVRLVSVTRSADAPHYDIDPRVTVDYLADVRPDSLADDAA' A
#
# COMPACT_ATOMS: atom_id res chain seq x y z
N MET A 1 -10.43 -15.89 5.63
CA MET A 1 -10.35 -15.88 4.14
C MET A 1 -9.11 -15.10 3.72
N ARG A 2 -8.73 -15.13 2.44
CA ARG A 2 -7.69 -14.23 1.88
C ARG A 2 -8.36 -13.08 1.13
N ILE A 3 -8.00 -11.85 1.45
CA ILE A 3 -8.57 -10.64 0.84
C ILE A 3 -7.43 -9.74 0.37
N ALA A 4 -7.50 -9.29 -0.88
CA ALA A 4 -6.50 -8.40 -1.46
C ALA A 4 -7.16 -7.12 -1.97
N TYR A 5 -6.61 -5.97 -1.56
CA TYR A 5 -6.94 -4.66 -2.12
C TYR A 5 -5.83 -4.27 -3.08
N LEU A 6 -6.18 -4.03 -4.35
CA LEU A 6 -5.28 -3.39 -5.30
C LEU A 6 -5.66 -1.93 -5.43
N VAL A 7 -4.72 -1.03 -5.14
CA VAL A 7 -4.89 0.41 -5.33
C VAL A 7 -3.75 0.97 -6.15
N PHE A 8 -4.00 2.08 -6.83
CA PHE A 8 -2.97 2.71 -7.64
C PHE A 8 -1.79 3.21 -6.78
N ASN A 9 -2.09 3.89 -5.67
CA ASN A 9 -1.07 4.44 -4.78
C ASN A 9 -1.57 4.45 -3.33
N LEU A 10 -0.87 3.78 -2.41
CA LEU A 10 -1.17 3.79 -0.96
C LEU A 10 -0.57 4.97 -0.22
N ASP A 11 0.48 5.58 -0.76
CA ASP A 11 1.30 6.56 -0.06
C ASP A 11 0.68 7.96 -0.05
N GLY A 12 -0.29 8.22 -0.92
CA GLY A 12 -0.98 9.49 -1.03
C GLY A 12 -2.10 9.71 0.00
N MET A 13 -2.44 10.98 0.22
CA MET A 13 -3.49 11.43 1.15
C MET A 13 -4.92 11.28 0.59
N GLY A 14 -5.09 10.49 -0.47
CA GLY A 14 -6.33 10.38 -1.23
C GLY A 14 -7.41 9.57 -0.50
N GLY A 15 -8.68 9.90 -0.76
CA GLY A 15 -9.82 9.19 -0.17
C GLY A 15 -9.87 7.69 -0.50
N THR A 16 -9.34 7.29 -1.66
CA THR A 16 -9.21 5.89 -2.07
C THR A 16 -8.23 5.14 -1.17
N SER A 17 -7.03 5.71 -0.96
CA SER A 17 -5.99 5.13 -0.11
C SER A 17 -6.48 5.03 1.34
N ARG A 18 -7.13 6.09 1.85
CA ARG A 18 -7.76 6.09 3.17
C ARG A 18 -8.78 4.97 3.33
N SER A 19 -9.68 4.82 2.36
CA SER A 19 -10.76 3.83 2.40
C SER A 19 -10.23 2.40 2.31
N ALA A 20 -9.20 2.16 1.49
CA ALA A 20 -8.57 0.85 1.38
C ALA A 20 -7.87 0.45 2.68
N VAL A 21 -7.07 1.35 3.27
CA VAL A 21 -6.40 1.11 4.55
C VAL A 21 -7.40 0.89 5.69
N THR A 22 -8.45 1.71 5.75
CA THR A 22 -9.49 1.59 6.79
C THR A 22 -10.17 0.22 6.75
N GLN A 23 -10.57 -0.24 5.56
CA GLN A 23 -11.21 -1.55 5.41
C GLN A 23 -10.22 -2.69 5.65
N ALA A 24 -8.98 -2.58 5.17
CA ALA A 24 -7.96 -3.58 5.39
C ALA A 24 -7.67 -3.79 6.89
N ASN A 25 -7.48 -2.70 7.64
CA ASN A 25 -7.25 -2.74 9.08
C ASN A 25 -8.45 -3.37 9.82
N ALA A 26 -9.68 -3.02 9.43
CA ALA A 26 -10.88 -3.58 10.05
C ALA A 26 -11.02 -5.10 9.83
N LEU A 27 -10.58 -5.60 8.67
CA LEU A 27 -10.68 -7.02 8.30
C LEU A 27 -9.50 -7.87 8.79
N ALA A 28 -8.39 -7.25 9.19
CA ALA A 28 -7.17 -7.95 9.61
C ALA A 28 -7.31 -8.74 10.92
N GLY A 29 -8.39 -8.50 11.69
CA GLY A 29 -8.68 -9.24 12.92
C GLY A 29 -9.05 -10.71 12.66
N ASP A 30 -9.74 -10.99 11.55
CA ASP A 30 -10.32 -12.31 11.26
C ASP A 30 -9.89 -12.88 9.90
N HIS A 31 -9.14 -12.11 9.11
CA HIS A 31 -8.76 -12.46 7.73
C HIS A 31 -7.28 -12.19 7.45
N ASP A 32 -6.75 -12.95 6.48
CA ASP A 32 -5.44 -12.71 5.89
C ASP A 32 -5.60 -11.62 4.82
N VAL A 33 -5.14 -10.41 5.13
CA VAL A 33 -5.37 -9.21 4.32
C VAL A 33 -4.06 -8.70 3.74
N ARG A 34 -4.09 -8.40 2.43
CA ARG A 34 -2.99 -7.77 1.71
C ARG A 34 -3.44 -6.48 1.04
N LEU A 35 -2.63 -5.44 1.19
CA LEU A 35 -2.69 -4.21 0.41
C LEU A 35 -1.60 -4.25 -0.66
N VAL A 36 -1.99 -4.14 -1.93
CA VAL A 36 -1.07 -4.05 -3.07
C VAL A 36 -1.18 -2.66 -3.66
N SER A 37 -0.09 -1.90 -3.62
CA SER A 37 0.02 -0.61 -4.28
C SER A 37 0.69 -0.78 -5.64
N VAL A 38 0.12 -0.21 -6.70
CA VAL A 38 0.77 -0.22 -8.02
C VAL A 38 2.07 0.59 -7.96
N THR A 39 2.03 1.78 -7.36
CA THR A 39 3.22 2.64 -7.22
C THR A 39 3.64 2.78 -5.76
N ARG A 40 4.96 2.81 -5.51
CA ARG A 40 5.58 3.34 -4.30
C ARG A 40 6.11 4.73 -4.60
N SER A 41 5.53 5.75 -3.98
CA SER A 41 5.97 7.15 -4.13
C SER A 41 6.56 7.73 -2.86
N ALA A 42 6.51 7.01 -1.74
CA ALA A 42 7.14 7.40 -0.47
C ALA A 42 7.73 6.20 0.28
N ASP A 43 8.51 6.48 1.32
CA ASP A 43 9.13 5.44 2.14
C ASP A 43 8.10 4.69 2.99
N ALA A 44 7.05 5.38 3.42
CA ALA A 44 5.97 4.85 4.22
C ALA A 44 4.61 5.38 3.72
N PRO A 45 3.53 4.59 3.89
CA PRO A 45 2.16 5.05 3.65
C PRO A 45 1.79 6.26 4.51
N HIS A 46 0.90 7.13 4.01
CA HIS A 46 0.41 8.29 4.77
C HIS A 46 -0.51 7.91 5.93
N TYR A 47 -1.26 6.81 5.80
CA TYR A 47 -2.17 6.31 6.83
C TYR A 47 -1.57 5.08 7.52
N ASP A 48 -1.77 4.97 8.83
CA ASP A 48 -1.31 3.82 9.62
C ASP A 48 -1.99 2.52 9.16
N ILE A 49 -1.17 1.49 8.93
CA ILE A 49 -1.61 0.15 8.53
C ILE A 49 -1.39 -0.78 9.73
N ASP A 50 -2.40 -1.61 10.06
CA ASP A 50 -2.27 -2.61 11.11
C ASP A 50 -1.12 -3.57 10.76
N PRO A 51 -0.21 -3.90 11.70
CA PRO A 51 0.96 -4.73 11.42
C PRO A 51 0.62 -6.15 10.93
N ARG A 52 -0.64 -6.60 11.05
CA ARG A 52 -1.10 -7.87 10.48
C ARG A 52 -1.37 -7.81 8.97
N VAL A 53 -1.53 -6.61 8.41
CA VAL A 53 -1.77 -6.42 6.97
C VAL A 53 -0.44 -6.45 6.24
N THR A 54 -0.33 -7.33 5.24
CA THR A 54 0.84 -7.34 4.35
C THR A 54 0.72 -6.21 3.33
N VAL A 55 1.82 -5.48 3.10
CA VAL A 55 1.88 -4.41 2.10
C VAL A 55 2.92 -4.74 1.05
N ASP A 56 2.49 -4.75 -0.22
CA ASP A 56 3.35 -4.97 -1.37
C ASP A 56 3.27 -3.78 -2.34
N TYR A 57 4.39 -3.49 -3.01
CA TYR A 57 4.50 -2.45 -4.04
C TYR A 57 4.91 -3.09 -5.37
N LEU A 58 4.26 -2.71 -6.47
CA LEU A 58 4.55 -3.28 -7.80
C LEU A 58 5.61 -2.50 -8.58
N ALA A 59 5.63 -1.18 -8.46
CA ALA A 59 6.60 -0.30 -9.11
C ALA A 59 7.09 0.76 -8.13
N ASP A 60 8.40 0.86 -7.96
CA ASP A 60 9.01 1.93 -7.18
C ASP A 60 9.24 3.14 -8.08
N VAL A 61 8.55 4.24 -7.77
CA VAL A 61 8.62 5.50 -8.54
C VAL A 61 9.20 6.62 -7.69
N ARG A 62 9.85 6.29 -6.56
CA ARG A 62 10.61 7.27 -5.78
C ARG A 62 11.78 7.78 -6.62
N PRO A 63 12.13 9.08 -6.51
CA PRO A 63 13.18 9.68 -7.35
C PRO A 63 14.50 8.89 -7.37
N ASP A 64 14.92 8.37 -6.22
CA ASP A 64 16.15 7.60 -6.10
C ASP A 64 16.07 6.26 -6.86
N SER A 65 14.92 5.58 -6.82
CA SER A 65 14.72 4.31 -7.53
C SER A 65 14.71 4.51 -9.05
N LEU A 66 14.12 5.61 -9.52
CA LEU A 66 14.08 5.92 -10.95
C LEU A 66 15.47 6.30 -11.49
N ALA A 67 16.33 6.87 -10.64
CA ALA A 67 17.71 7.16 -11.01
C ALA A 67 18.56 5.89 -11.14
N ASP A 68 18.36 4.90 -10.25
CA ASP A 68 19.05 3.61 -10.30
C ASP A 68 18.68 2.81 -11.57
N ASP A 69 17.41 2.80 -11.98
CA ASP A 69 16.95 2.09 -13.18
C ASP A 69 17.47 2.70 -14.50
N ALA A 70 17.91 3.96 -14.46
CA ALA A 70 18.40 4.68 -15.64
C ALA A 70 19.92 4.54 -15.86
N ALA A 71 20.65 3.93 -14.90
CA ALA A 71 22.09 3.72 -14.93
C ALA A 71 22.49 2.39 -15.59
#